data_AF-A0A2N1L3Z5-F1
#
_entry.id   AF-A0A2N1L3Z5-F1
#
_cell.length_a   1.000
_cell.length_b   1.000
_cell.length_c   1.000
_cell.angle_alpha   90.00
_cell.angle_beta   90.00
_cell.angle_gamma   90.00
#
_symmetry.space_group_name_H-M   'P 1'
#
loop_
_entity.id
_entity.type
_entity.pdbx_description
1 polymer ?
#
loop_
_entity_poly.entity_id
_entity_poly.type
_entity_poly.pdbx_seq_one_letter_code
_entity_poly.pdbx_strand_id
1 'polypeptide(L)' 'MSDSASGSTINIKTEIVRLVENQGEKAELLSYFTKHKDQQDGALSDLNCFDTSESKLAYLRTFLKP' A
#
# COMPACT_ATOMS: atom_id res chain seq x y z
N MET A 1 -28.56 9.96 -16.04
CA MET A 1 -27.22 9.48 -16.44
C MET A 1 -26.42 9.40 -15.17
N SER A 2 -26.20 8.20 -14.65
CA SER A 2 -25.42 8.01 -13.43
C SER A 2 -23.98 7.85 -13.88
N ASP A 3 -23.19 8.92 -13.73
CA ASP A 3 -21.74 8.83 -13.85
C ASP A 3 -21.28 7.86 -12.77
N SER A 4 -21.03 6.62 -13.19
CA SER A 4 -20.31 5.65 -12.40
C SER A 4 -18.89 6.18 -12.34
N ALA A 5 -18.61 7.02 -11.34
CA ALA A 5 -17.24 7.28 -10.94
C ALA A 5 -16.59 5.90 -10.81
N SER A 6 -15.66 5.58 -11.71
CA SER A 6 -14.83 4.39 -11.56
C SER A 6 -14.00 4.64 -10.31
N GLY A 7 -14.58 4.31 -9.16
CA GLY A 7 -13.95 4.43 -7.86
C GLY A 7 -12.69 3.61 -7.98
N SER A 8 -11.55 4.29 -8.13
CA SER A 8 -10.24 3.65 -8.11
C SER A 8 -10.23 2.85 -6.82
N THR A 9 -10.35 1.53 -6.94
CA THR A 9 -10.39 0.67 -5.76
C THR A 9 -9.04 0.88 -5.09
N ILE A 10 -9.05 1.64 -3.99
CA ILE A 10 -7.84 1.91 -3.22
C ILE A 10 -7.28 0.54 -2.86
N ASN A 11 -6.06 0.29 -3.31
CA ASN A 11 -5.34 -0.95 -3.03
C ASN A 11 -3.99 -0.60 -2.43
N ILE A 12 -3.33 -1.59 -1.84
CA ILE A 12 -2.06 -1.40 -1.14
C ILE A 12 -0.98 -0.76 -2.04
N LYS A 13 -0.98 -1.04 -3.35
CA LYS A 13 0.00 -0.46 -4.28
C LYS A 13 -0.24 1.03 -4.50
N THR A 14 -1.49 1.47 -4.58
CA THR A 14 -1.82 2.90 -4.66
C THR A 14 -1.37 3.63 -3.39
N GLU A 15 -1.60 3.03 -2.22
CA GLU A 15 -1.16 3.60 -0.94
C GLU A 15 0.37 3.67 -0.81
N ILE A 16 1.10 2.65 -1.28
CA ILE A 16 2.57 2.67 -1.35
C ILE A 16 3.07 3.82 -2.22
N VAL A 17 2.48 4.01 -3.41
CA VAL A 17 2.87 5.10 -4.32
C VAL A 17 2.64 6.47 -3.67
N ARG A 18 1.56 6.61 -2.90
CA ARG A 18 1.16 7.83 -2.19
C ARG A 18 2.03 8.13 -0.98
N LEU A 19 2.37 7.12 -0.18
CA LEU A 19 3.02 7.29 1.13
C LEU A 19 4.55 7.27 1.03
N VAL A 20 5.13 6.45 0.16
CA VAL A 20 6.57 6.17 0.16
C VAL A 20 7.28 7.14 -0.78
N GLU A 21 8.11 8.03 -0.25
CA GLU A 21 8.85 9.00 -1.05
C GLU A 21 10.13 8.41 -1.65
N ASN A 22 10.81 7.54 -0.90
CA ASN A 22 12.03 6.89 -1.34
C ASN A 22 11.73 5.90 -2.49
N GLN A 23 12.35 6.11 -3.65
CA GLN A 23 12.08 5.31 -4.85
C GLN A 23 12.54 3.86 -4.73
N GLY A 24 13.61 3.59 -3.98
CA GLY A 24 14.10 2.24 -3.70
C GLY A 24 13.12 1.47 -2.83
N GLU A 25 12.76 2.03 -1.66
CA GLU A 25 11.76 1.44 -0.76
C GLU A 25 10.43 1.20 -1.48
N LYS A 26 9.99 2.16 -2.31
CA LYS A 26 8.78 2.04 -3.12
C LYS A 26 8.86 0.86 -4.07
N ALA A 27 9.95 0.73 -4.82
CA ALA A 27 10.13 -0.35 -5.79
C ALA A 27 10.13 -1.72 -5.11
N GLU A 28 10.78 -1.85 -3.96
CA GLU A 28 10.83 -3.08 -3.18
C GLU A 28 9.46 -3.48 -2.63
N LEU A 29 8.70 -2.54 -2.07
CA LEU A 29 7.33 -2.78 -1.59
C LEU A 29 6.40 -3.18 -2.73
N LEU A 30 6.46 -2.48 -3.87
CA LEU A 30 5.65 -2.83 -5.04
C LEU A 30 6.00 -4.21 -5.59
N SER A 31 7.29 -4.58 -5.58
CA SER A 31 7.77 -5.91 -5.95
C SER A 31 7.22 -6.97 -4.99
N TYR A 32 7.33 -6.74 -3.69
CA TYR A 32 6.82 -7.63 -2.64
C TYR A 32 5.33 -7.95 -2.84
N PHE A 33 4.49 -6.92 -2.95
CA PHE A 33 3.05 -7.11 -3.10
C PHE A 33 2.66 -7.63 -4.49
N THR A 34 3.49 -7.43 -5.51
CA THR A 34 3.29 -8.09 -6.81
C THR A 34 3.49 -9.61 -6.72
N LYS A 35 4.44 -10.07 -5.88
CA LYS A 35 4.69 -11.48 -5.62
C LYS A 35 3.65 -12.12 -4.68
N HIS A 36 3.24 -11.41 -3.64
CA HIS A 36 2.31 -11.91 -2.61
C HIS A 36 0.93 -11.26 -2.76
N LYS A 37 0.23 -11.62 -3.85
CA LYS A 37 -1.07 -11.02 -4.20
C LYS A 37 -2.15 -11.30 -3.15
N ASP A 38 -2.10 -12.48 -2.55
CA ASP A 38 -2.97 -12.96 -1.48
C ASP A 38 -2.88 -12.12 -0.20
N GLN A 39 -1.77 -11.40 0.00
CA GLN A 39 -1.56 -10.56 1.18
C GLN A 39 -2.01 -9.10 0.99
N GLN A 40 -2.38 -8.68 -0.24
CA GLN A 40 -2.64 -7.27 -0.53
C GLN A 40 -3.87 -6.72 0.21
N ASP A 41 -4.98 -7.47 0.23
CA ASP A 41 -6.22 -7.02 0.86
C ASP A 41 -6.09 -6.97 2.39
N GLY A 42 -5.45 -8.00 2.98
CA GLY A 42 -5.13 -8.02 4.41
C GLY A 42 -4.21 -6.86 4.79
N ALA A 43 -3.12 -6.66 4.03
CA ALA A 43 -2.20 -5.57 4.29
C ALA A 43 -2.85 -4.20 4.16
N LEU A 44 -3.78 -4.00 3.22
CA LEU A 44 -4.55 -2.76 3.10
C LEU A 44 -5.48 -2.55 4.29
N SER A 45 -6.17 -3.60 4.74
CA SER A 45 -7.03 -3.54 5.93
C SER A 45 -6.24 -3.09 7.15
N ASP A 46 -5.10 -3.72 7.41
CA ASP A 46 -4.22 -3.37 8.53
C ASP A 46 -3.64 -1.94 8.37
N LEU A 47 -3.24 -1.56 7.15
CA LEU A 47 -2.74 -0.21 6.87
C LEU A 47 -3.79 0.87 7.21
N ASN A 48 -5.07 0.58 7.00
CA ASN A 48 -6.17 1.50 7.28
C ASN A 48 -6.49 1.64 8.78
N CYS A 49 -5.95 0.77 9.64
CA CYS A 49 -6.06 0.92 11.10
C CYS A 49 -5.12 1.97 11.69
N PHE A 50 -4.15 2.49 10.90
CA PHE A 50 -3.22 3.51 11.36
C PHE A 50 -3.70 4.92 10.97
N ASP A 51 -3.70 5.83 11.95
CA ASP A 51 -4.18 7.21 11.75
C ASP A 51 -3.15 8.13 11.08
N THR A 52 -1.85 7.84 11.25
CA THR A 52 -0.77 8.72 10.77
C THR A 52 -0.02 8.11 9.58
N SER A 53 0.40 8.96 8.64
CA SER A 53 1.27 8.55 7.52
C SER A 53 2.56 7.90 8.01
N GLU A 54 3.12 8.37 9.14
CA GLU A 54 4.33 7.79 9.74
C GLU A 54 4.09 6.36 10.22
N SER A 55 2.98 6.09 10.92
CA SER A 55 2.64 4.73 11.38
C SER A 55 2.37 3.80 10.20
N LYS A 56 1.67 4.30 9.16
CA LYS A 56 1.46 3.59 7.91
C LYS A 56 2.78 3.22 7.22
N LEU A 57 3.73 4.16 7.17
CA LEU A 57 5.06 3.93 6.62
C LEU A 57 5.86 2.91 7.43
N ALA A 58 5.83 3.01 8.76
CA ALA A 58 6.49 2.04 9.64
C ALA A 58 5.95 0.62 9.42
N TYR A 59 4.63 0.49 9.30
CA TYR A 59 3.98 -0.78 8.96
C TYR A 59 4.39 -1.29 7.57
N LEU A 60 4.33 -0.46 6.53
CA LEU A 60 4.77 -0.88 5.18
C LEU A 60 6.22 -1.39 5.20
N ARG A 61 7.11 -0.73 5.94
CA ARG A 61 8.51 -1.12 6.07
C ARG A 61 8.72 -2.47 6.74
N THR A 62 7.75 -3.04 7.47
CA THR A 62 7.90 -4.40 8.02
C THR A 62 7.90 -5.49 6.94
N PHE A 63 7.46 -5.16 5.71
CA PHE A 63 7.52 -6.06 4.55
C PHE A 63 8.86 -5.98 3.80
N LEU A 64 9.65 -4.94 4.07
CA LEU A 64 11.03 -4.86 3.62
C LEU A 64 11.85 -5.72 4.58
N LYS A 65 12.14 -6.95 4.16
CA LYS A 65 13.07 -7.80 4.91
C LYS A 65 14.42 -7.07 5.03
N PRO A 66 15.21 -7.32 6.10
CA PRO A 66 16.65 -7.09 6.01
C PRO A 66 17.29 -7.92 4.89
#